data_AF-A0A8S0FYM3-F1
#
_entry.id   AF-A0A8S0FYM3-F1
#
_cell.length_a   1.000
_cell.length_b   1.000
_cell.length_c   1.000
_cell.angle_alpha   90.00
_cell.angle_beta   90.00
_cell.angle_gamma   90.00
#
_symmetry.space_group_name_H-M   'P 1'
#
loop_
_entity.id
_entity.type
_entity.pdbx_description
1 polymer ?
#
loop_
_entity_poly.entity_id
_entity_poly.type
_entity_poly.pdbx_seq_one_letter_code
_entity_poly.pdbx_strand_id
1 'polypeptide(L)'
;MKNLATHSNVGGVLIISLGCENFDRRRLEQEVRESGRPCHTLVIQENKGTTNTITLGKQLVAEMLEQLADTPRCILNWSDLVVGTICGGSDGTSGITGNPAVGRAFDQLLEKGATCIFEESGELLGCEQHMMSRAASSQARDAIEVAMTKAERYYRFDGAGEFF
;
A
#
# COMPACT_ATOMS: atom_id res chain seq x y z
N MET A 1 -5.60 -2.89 -6.81
CA MET A 1 -6.31 -1.59 -6.70
C MET A 1 -7.24 -1.51 -5.49
N LYS A 2 -8.10 -2.50 -5.23
CA LYS A 2 -9.01 -2.52 -4.06
C LYS A 2 -8.38 -2.00 -2.76
N ASN A 3 -7.34 -2.68 -2.26
CA ASN A 3 -6.71 -2.35 -0.97
C ASN A 3 -6.21 -0.89 -0.89
N LEU A 4 -5.69 -0.35 -1.99
CA LEU A 4 -5.28 1.06 -2.07
C LEU A 4 -6.49 1.99 -2.00
N ALA A 5 -7.50 1.70 -2.82
CA ALA A 5 -8.72 2.50 -2.91
C ALA A 5 -9.58 2.46 -1.63
N THR A 6 -9.40 1.43 -0.79
CA THR A 6 -10.11 1.26 0.49
C THR A 6 -9.18 1.44 1.69
N HIS A 7 -8.00 2.03 1.52
CA HIS A 7 -7.08 2.30 2.63
C HIS A 7 -7.74 3.26 3.65
N SER A 8 -7.36 3.17 4.93
CA SER A 8 -7.94 3.98 6.01
C SER A 8 -7.77 5.49 5.79
N ASN A 9 -6.67 5.90 5.15
CA ASN A 9 -6.40 7.29 4.77
C ASN A 9 -7.10 7.75 3.47
N VAL A 10 -7.87 6.89 2.80
CA VAL A 10 -8.63 7.27 1.59
C VAL A 10 -10.07 7.56 1.99
N GLY A 11 -10.46 8.84 1.87
CA GLY A 11 -11.83 9.29 2.16
C GLY A 11 -12.81 9.09 0.99
N GLY A 12 -12.34 9.15 -0.26
CA GLY A 12 -13.17 8.98 -1.45
C GLY A 12 -12.32 8.71 -2.69
N VAL A 13 -12.95 8.23 -3.76
CA VAL A 13 -12.24 7.80 -4.98
C VAL A 13 -12.92 8.33 -6.24
N LEU A 14 -12.14 8.96 -7.12
CA LEU A 14 -12.55 9.26 -8.49
C LEU A 14 -11.78 8.37 -9.46
N ILE A 15 -12.49 7.48 -10.16
CA ILE A 15 -11.93 6.59 -11.17
C ILE A 15 -12.04 7.29 -12.54
N ILE A 16 -10.90 7.54 -13.19
CA ILE A 16 -10.85 8.04 -14.55
C ILE A 16 -10.54 6.88 -15.49
N SER A 17 -11.37 6.70 -16.51
CA SER A 17 -11.20 5.69 -17.55
C SER A 17 -11.32 6.37 -18.92
N LEU A 18 -10.50 5.95 -19.88
CA LEU A 18 -10.63 6.28 -21.28
C LEU A 18 -11.90 5.66 -21.86
N GLY A 19 -12.19 4.40 -21.51
CA GLY A 19 -13.38 3.64 -21.91
C GLY A 19 -13.07 2.32 -22.61
N CYS A 20 -11.82 2.12 -23.03
CA CYS A 20 -11.35 0.96 -23.80
C CYS A 20 -10.26 0.15 -23.08
N GLU A 21 -10.00 0.42 -21.79
CA GLU A 21 -9.01 -0.35 -21.03
C GLU A 21 -9.52 -1.74 -20.64
N ASN A 22 -8.59 -2.69 -20.53
CA ASN A 22 -8.86 -4.03 -20.00
C ASN A 22 -8.92 -4.05 -18.46
N PHE A 23 -9.41 -2.97 -17.84
CA PHE A 23 -9.55 -2.84 -16.39
C PHE A 23 -11.02 -2.81 -16.00
N ASP A 24 -11.41 -3.66 -15.04
CA ASP A 24 -12.78 -3.71 -14.54
C ASP A 24 -13.06 -2.58 -13.54
N ARG A 25 -13.25 -1.37 -14.09
CA ARG A 25 -13.57 -0.17 -13.33
C ARG A 25 -14.86 -0.28 -12.53
N ARG A 26 -15.84 -1.04 -13.04
CA ARG A 26 -17.16 -1.19 -12.39
C ARG A 26 -17.04 -2.00 -11.11
N ARG A 27 -16.27 -3.10 -11.15
CA ARG A 27 -15.96 -3.87 -9.95
C ARG A 27 -15.21 -3.03 -8.91
N LEU A 28 -14.20 -2.25 -9.32
CA LEU A 28 -13.48 -1.39 -8.38
C LEU A 28 -14.41 -0.34 -7.75
N GLU A 29 -15.24 0.33 -8.54
CA GLU A 29 -16.23 1.30 -8.03
C GLU A 29 -17.17 0.67 -7.00
N GLN A 30 -17.67 -0.54 -7.29
CA GLN A 30 -18.50 -1.29 -6.35
C GLN A 30 -17.74 -1.62 -5.06
N GLU A 31 -16.53 -2.16 -5.14
CA GLU A 31 -15.71 -2.51 -3.97
C GLU A 31 -15.41 -1.28 -3.08
N VAL A 32 -15.23 -0.09 -3.68
CA VAL A 32 -15.04 1.15 -2.91
C VAL A 32 -16.35 1.58 -2.24
N ARG A 33 -17.48 1.55 -2.95
CA ARG A 33 -18.79 1.93 -2.37
C ARG A 33 -19.21 1.00 -1.24
N GLU A 34 -19.00 -0.32 -1.39
CA GLU A 34 -19.25 -1.32 -0.35
C GLU A 34 -18.40 -1.07 0.91
N SER A 35 -17.26 -0.40 0.78
CA SER A 35 -16.43 0.02 1.93
C SER A 35 -16.98 1.26 2.66
N GLY A 36 -18.12 1.80 2.24
CA GLY A 36 -18.75 2.99 2.82
C GLY A 36 -18.17 4.33 2.33
N ARG A 37 -17.37 4.32 1.26
CA ARG A 37 -16.70 5.51 0.72
C ARG A 37 -17.41 6.04 -0.53
N PRO A 38 -17.52 7.37 -0.71
CA PRO A 38 -17.96 7.94 -1.97
C PRO A 38 -17.00 7.52 -3.09
N CYS A 39 -17.58 7.09 -4.21
CA CYS A 39 -16.83 6.72 -5.41
C CYS A 39 -17.60 7.09 -6.66
N HIS A 40 -16.90 7.69 -7.61
CA HIS A 40 -17.42 8.03 -8.93
C HIS A 40 -16.49 7.50 -10.02
N THR A 41 -17.06 7.12 -11.16
CA THR A 41 -16.32 6.76 -12.37
C THR A 41 -16.65 7.74 -13.48
N LEU A 42 -15.62 8.31 -14.12
CA LEU A 42 -15.75 9.10 -15.33
C LEU A 42 -15.09 8.40 -16.50
N VAL A 43 -15.82 8.26 -17.60
CA VAL A 43 -15.31 7.69 -18.84
C VAL A 43 -15.14 8.79 -19.88
N ILE A 44 -13.90 9.04 -20.30
CA ILE A 44 -13.53 10.17 -21.17
C ILE A 44 -14.29 10.13 -22.50
N GLN A 45 -14.40 8.95 -23.11
CA GLN A 45 -15.14 8.77 -24.37
C GLN A 45 -16.65 9.07 -24.20
N GLU A 46 -17.24 8.69 -23.07
CA GLU A 46 -18.65 8.97 -22.75
C GLU A 46 -18.87 10.46 -22.45
N ASN A 47 -17.86 11.11 -21.85
CA ASN A 47 -17.87 12.54 -21.50
C ASN A 47 -17.44 13.48 -22.64
N LYS A 48 -17.31 12.96 -23.86
CA LYS A 48 -16.96 13.73 -25.07
C LYS A 48 -15.60 14.42 -24.99
N GLY A 49 -14.63 13.77 -24.35
CA GLY A 49 -13.23 14.19 -24.34
C GLY A 49 -12.71 14.70 -23.00
N THR A 50 -11.42 14.98 -23.00
CA THR A 50 -10.63 15.24 -21.79
C THR A 50 -11.09 16.49 -21.05
N THR A 51 -11.32 17.60 -21.75
CA THR A 51 -11.68 18.89 -21.12
C THR A 51 -12.97 18.80 -20.30
N ASN A 52 -14.02 18.20 -20.86
CA ASN A 52 -15.28 18.00 -20.14
C ASN A 52 -15.11 17.07 -18.94
N THR A 53 -14.33 16.00 -19.11
CA THR A 53 -14.04 15.05 -18.03
C THR A 53 -13.27 15.72 -16.88
N ILE A 54 -12.32 16.61 -17.19
CA ILE A 54 -11.61 17.39 -16.18
C ILE A 54 -12.58 18.30 -15.42
N THR A 55 -13.44 19.03 -16.13
CA THR A 55 -14.42 19.93 -15.48
C THR A 55 -15.33 19.16 -14.53
N LEU A 56 -15.91 18.04 -14.99
CA LEU A 56 -16.78 17.20 -14.16
C LEU A 56 -16.02 16.52 -13.01
N GLY A 57 -14.80 16.05 -13.26
CA GLY A 57 -13.95 15.43 -12.23
C GLY A 57 -13.62 16.39 -11.10
N LYS A 58 -13.30 17.66 -11.43
CA LYS A 58 -13.07 18.70 -10.42
C LYS A 58 -14.31 18.98 -9.59
N GLN A 59 -15.48 19.02 -10.22
CA GLN A 59 -16.75 19.20 -9.52
C GLN A 59 -17.00 18.04 -8.53
N LEU A 60 -16.89 16.80 -8.97
CA LEU A 60 -17.11 15.62 -8.11
C LEU A 60 -16.10 15.54 -6.96
N VAL A 61 -14.83 15.91 -7.19
CA VAL A 61 -13.84 15.97 -6.11
C VAL A 61 -14.19 17.06 -5.10
N ALA A 62 -14.67 18.24 -5.53
CA ALA A 62 -15.10 19.28 -4.62
C ALA A 62 -16.29 18.82 -3.76
N GLU A 63 -17.29 18.18 -4.37
CA GLU A 63 -18.45 17.60 -3.66
C GLU A 63 -18.01 16.52 -2.65
N MET A 64 -17.08 15.64 -3.02
CA MET A 64 -16.52 14.66 -2.07
C MET A 64 -15.75 15.32 -0.92
N LEU A 65 -14.98 16.38 -1.19
CA LEU A 65 -14.24 17.10 -0.15
C LEU A 65 -15.17 17.79 0.84
N GLU A 66 -16.29 18.36 0.36
CA GLU A 66 -17.33 18.93 1.22
C GLU A 66 -17.94 17.85 2.13
N GLN A 67 -18.29 16.68 1.58
CA GLN A 67 -18.78 15.55 2.38
C GLN A 67 -17.76 15.07 3.42
N LEU A 68 -16.48 15.03 3.04
CA LEU A 68 -15.41 14.56 3.92
C LEU A 68 -15.05 15.57 5.02
N ALA A 69 -15.37 16.86 4.84
CA ALA A 69 -15.14 17.89 5.85
C ALA A 69 -15.88 17.60 7.17
N ASP A 70 -17.03 16.92 7.09
CA ASP A 70 -17.86 16.53 8.22
C ASP A 70 -17.43 15.19 8.85
N THR A 71 -16.32 14.58 8.39
CA THR A 71 -15.83 13.30 8.95
C THR A 71 -15.43 13.51 10.42
N PRO A 72 -16.06 12.81 11.38
CA PRO A 72 -15.74 12.98 12.78
C PRO A 72 -14.33 12.47 13.07
N ARG A 73 -13.57 13.25 13.85
CA ARG A 73 -12.32 12.76 14.42
C ARG A 73 -12.64 11.75 15.52
N CYS A 74 -11.85 10.69 15.59
CA CYS A 74 -11.92 9.71 16.66
C CYS A 74 -10.58 9.64 17.40
N ILE A 75 -10.62 9.12 18.63
CA ILE A 75 -9.41 8.77 19.37
C ILE A 75 -8.86 7.49 18.74
N LEU A 76 -7.57 7.50 18.41
CA LEU A 76 -6.84 6.33 17.92
C LEU A 76 -5.91 5.81 19.02
N ASN A 77 -5.81 4.49 19.11
CA ASN A 77 -4.87 3.78 19.96
C ASN A 77 -3.65 3.34 19.14
N TRP A 78 -2.59 2.92 19.82
CA TRP A 78 -1.41 2.35 19.18
C TRP A 78 -1.74 1.13 18.31
N SER A 79 -2.72 0.32 18.70
CA SER A 79 -3.18 -0.84 17.94
C SER A 79 -3.85 -0.52 16.61
N ASP A 80 -4.28 0.73 16.42
CA ASP A 80 -4.87 1.18 15.16
C ASP A 80 -3.79 1.60 14.15
N LEU A 81 -2.53 1.68 14.58
CA LEU A 81 -1.42 2.13 13.75
C LEU A 81 -0.78 0.97 12.97
N VAL A 82 -0.62 1.18 11.67
CA VAL A 82 0.17 0.32 10.78
C VAL A 82 1.36 1.15 10.27
N VAL A 83 2.59 0.73 10.58
CA VAL A 83 3.82 1.42 10.20
C VAL A 83 4.61 0.55 9.23
N GLY A 84 4.79 1.04 8.01
CA GLY A 84 5.65 0.44 6.99
C GLY A 84 7.01 1.14 6.91
N THR A 85 8.10 0.40 6.74
CA THR A 85 9.43 0.96 6.49
C THR A 85 10.10 0.30 5.30
N ILE A 86 10.80 1.13 4.54
CA ILE A 86 11.77 0.74 3.50
C ILE A 86 13.05 1.55 3.73
N CYS A 87 14.16 1.05 3.23
CA CYS A 87 15.40 1.77 3.07
C CYS A 87 15.27 2.78 1.92
N GLY A 88 16.14 3.78 1.93
CA GLY A 88 16.30 4.73 0.83
C GLY A 88 17.57 4.38 0.06
N GLY A 89 18.54 5.30 0.04
CA GLY A 89 19.89 4.98 -0.43
C GLY A 89 20.70 4.29 0.66
N SER A 90 20.80 2.96 0.60
CA SER A 90 21.58 2.20 1.59
C SER A 90 23.08 2.50 1.45
N ASP A 91 23.77 2.67 2.58
CA ASP A 91 25.23 2.80 2.64
C ASP A 91 25.82 1.87 3.71
N GLY A 92 27.16 1.85 3.81
CA GLY A 92 27.86 0.99 4.77
C GLY A 92 27.55 1.29 6.25
N THR A 93 26.85 2.37 6.55
CA THR A 93 26.45 2.79 7.91
C THR A 93 24.99 2.50 8.22
N SER A 94 24.13 2.26 7.22
CA SER A 94 22.70 1.96 7.40
C SER A 94 22.47 0.80 8.37
N GLY A 95 23.22 -0.30 8.20
CA GLY A 95 23.15 -1.48 9.07
C GLY A 95 23.66 -1.28 10.49
N ILE A 96 24.35 -0.17 10.77
CA ILE A 96 24.96 0.15 12.07
C ILE A 96 24.14 1.22 12.81
N THR A 97 23.45 2.09 12.07
CA THR A 97 22.80 3.28 12.61
C THR A 97 21.28 3.27 12.40
N GLY A 98 20.82 3.58 11.18
CA GLY A 98 19.41 3.74 10.83
C GLY A 98 18.60 2.47 11.05
N ASN A 99 19.05 1.33 10.53
CA ASN A 99 18.30 0.08 10.59
C ASN A 99 18.15 -0.43 12.03
N PRO A 100 19.21 -0.43 12.88
CA PRO A 100 19.04 -0.72 14.31
C PRO A 100 18.11 0.25 15.03
N ALA A 101 18.18 1.56 14.74
CA ALA A 101 17.29 2.54 15.35
C ALA A 101 15.81 2.29 15.00
N VAL A 102 15.52 1.99 13.72
CA VAL A 102 14.17 1.58 13.27
C VAL A 102 13.73 0.29 13.94
N GLY A 103 14.61 -0.71 14.07
CA GLY A 103 14.31 -1.96 14.78
C GLY A 103 13.89 -1.71 16.23
N ARG A 104 14.60 -0.83 16.95
CA ARG A 104 14.25 -0.44 18.33
C ARG A 104 12.95 0.36 18.42
N ALA A 105 12.60 1.12 17.39
CA ALA A 105 11.31 1.80 17.30
C ALA A 105 10.18 0.80 17.05
N PHE A 106 10.40 -0.19 16.17
CA PHE A 106 9.46 -1.29 15.91
C PHE A 106 9.17 -2.08 17.18
N ASP A 107 10.19 -2.47 17.94
CA ASP A 107 9.99 -3.19 19.21
C ASP A 107 9.03 -2.41 20.15
N GLN A 108 9.25 -1.10 20.31
CA GLN A 108 8.40 -0.25 21.15
C GLN A 108 6.97 -0.09 20.62
N LEU A 109 6.79 -0.07 19.29
CA LEU A 109 5.48 0.01 18.66
C LEU A 109 4.70 -1.30 18.81
N LEU A 110 5.38 -2.44 18.59
CA LEU A 110 4.83 -3.78 18.75
C LEU A 110 4.41 -4.04 20.20
N GLU A 111 5.20 -3.61 21.19
CA GLU A 111 4.84 -3.67 22.62
C GLU A 111 3.54 -2.92 22.94
N LYS A 112 3.22 -1.89 22.17
CA LYS A 112 1.98 -1.10 22.31
C LYS A 112 0.82 -1.64 21.46
N GLY A 113 1.03 -2.74 20.74
CA GLY A 113 0.02 -3.42 19.92
C GLY A 113 -0.10 -2.89 18.49
N ALA A 114 0.76 -1.98 18.05
CA ALA A 114 0.78 -1.54 16.66
C ALA A 114 1.19 -2.66 15.70
N THR A 115 0.87 -2.50 14.42
CA THR A 115 1.37 -3.39 13.35
C THR A 115 2.57 -2.74 12.67
N CYS A 116 3.69 -3.45 12.61
CA CYS A 116 4.89 -3.01 11.90
C CYS A 116 5.14 -3.91 10.68
N ILE A 117 5.51 -3.29 9.56
CA ILE A 117 5.79 -3.94 8.28
C ILE A 117 7.13 -3.41 7.80
N PHE A 118 8.00 -4.30 7.35
CA PHE A 118 9.18 -3.94 6.56
C PHE A 118 9.08 -4.67 5.21
N GLU A 119 9.56 -4.04 4.15
CA GLU A 119 9.56 -4.61 2.80
C GLU A 119 11.01 -4.67 2.26
N GLU A 120 11.22 -4.55 0.95
CA GLU A 120 12.47 -4.74 0.22
C GLU A 120 12.94 -6.20 0.17
N SER A 121 12.08 -7.08 -0.35
CA SER A 121 12.39 -8.51 -0.48
C SER A 121 13.71 -8.82 -1.24
N GLY A 122 14.18 -7.94 -2.12
CA GLY A 122 15.49 -8.04 -2.77
C GLY A 122 16.67 -7.81 -1.81
N GLU A 123 16.58 -6.80 -0.94
CA GLU A 123 17.59 -6.46 0.09
C GLU A 123 17.64 -7.49 1.23
N LEU A 124 16.60 -8.31 1.34
CA LEU A 124 16.48 -9.36 2.35
C LEU A 124 16.99 -10.73 1.88
N LEU A 125 17.44 -10.85 0.63
CA LEU A 125 18.02 -12.11 0.12
C LEU A 125 19.26 -12.48 0.95
N GLY A 126 19.31 -13.73 1.42
CA GLY A 126 20.33 -14.23 2.36
C GLY A 126 19.95 -14.10 3.85
N CYS A 127 18.86 -13.39 4.18
CA CYS A 127 18.37 -13.25 5.55
C CYS A 127 17.17 -14.17 5.88
N GLU A 128 16.79 -15.07 4.97
CA GLU A 128 15.57 -15.89 5.06
C GLU A 128 15.58 -16.78 6.30
N GLN A 129 16.70 -17.45 6.57
CA GLN A 129 16.83 -18.33 7.74
C GLN A 129 16.67 -17.54 9.04
N HIS A 130 17.20 -16.32 9.10
CA HIS A 130 17.03 -15.45 10.27
C HIS A 130 15.55 -15.07 10.45
N MET A 131 14.88 -14.62 9.39
CA MET A 131 13.45 -14.28 9.44
C MET A 131 12.57 -15.49 9.81
N MET A 132 12.80 -16.64 9.18
CA MET A 132 12.08 -17.90 9.45
C MET A 132 12.27 -18.40 10.88
N SER A 133 13.47 -18.23 11.46
CA SER A 133 13.74 -18.62 12.85
C SER A 133 12.93 -17.81 13.88
N ARG A 134 12.45 -16.62 13.48
CA ARG A 134 11.64 -15.71 14.30
C ARG A 134 10.15 -15.75 13.97
N ALA A 135 9.72 -16.63 13.07
CA ALA A 135 8.33 -16.77 12.70
C ALA A 135 7.48 -17.24 13.89
N ALA A 136 6.31 -16.62 14.09
CA ALA A 136 5.41 -16.95 15.19
C ALA A 136 4.72 -18.33 15.04
N SER A 137 4.71 -18.90 13.83
CA SER A 137 4.09 -20.19 13.53
C SER A 137 4.76 -20.85 12.32
N SER A 138 4.52 -22.15 12.12
CA SER A 138 4.95 -22.87 10.91
C SER A 138 4.33 -22.25 9.65
N GLN A 139 3.06 -21.86 9.69
CA GLN A 139 2.40 -21.20 8.58
C GLN A 139 3.06 -19.87 8.21
N ALA A 140 3.46 -19.06 9.21
CA ALA A 140 4.16 -17.81 8.96
C ALA A 140 5.56 -18.07 8.39
N ARG A 141 6.26 -19.09 8.89
CA ARG A 141 7.55 -19.54 8.36
C ARG A 141 7.45 -19.94 6.89
N ASP A 142 6.49 -20.79 6.56
CA ASP A 142 6.29 -21.28 5.19
C ASP A 142 5.92 -20.13 4.24
N ALA A 143 5.13 -19.15 4.73
CA ALA A 143 4.82 -17.95 3.97
C ALA A 143 6.07 -17.09 3.67
N ILE A 144 7.00 -16.96 4.63
CA ILE A 144 8.29 -16.28 4.42
C ILE A 144 9.11 -17.01 3.36
N GLU A 145 9.22 -18.34 3.44
CA GLU A 145 9.96 -19.16 2.47
C GLU A 145 9.41 -18.99 1.05
N VAL A 146 8.07 -19.05 0.89
CA VAL A 146 7.41 -18.86 -0.41
C VAL A 146 7.66 -17.45 -0.94
N ALA A 147 7.54 -16.41 -0.09
CA ALA A 147 7.74 -15.03 -0.50
C ALA A 147 9.18 -14.78 -0.97
N MET A 148 10.18 -15.25 -0.22
CA MET A 148 11.59 -15.05 -0.54
C MET A 148 12.03 -15.86 -1.76
N THR A 149 11.54 -17.11 -1.91
CA THR A 149 11.79 -17.92 -3.11
C THR A 149 11.23 -17.24 -4.37
N LYS A 150 10.04 -16.63 -4.25
CA LYS A 150 9.44 -15.86 -5.34
C LYS A 150 10.28 -14.62 -5.67
N ALA A 151 10.78 -13.90 -4.65
CA ALA A 151 11.63 -12.73 -4.83
C ALA A 151 12.95 -13.11 -5.52
N GLU A 152 13.66 -14.15 -5.04
CA GLU A 152 14.91 -14.63 -5.66
C GLU A 152 14.70 -14.98 -7.13
N ARG A 153 13.61 -15.69 -7.46
CA ARG A 153 13.28 -16.03 -8.84
C ARG A 153 13.05 -14.77 -9.68
N TYR A 154 12.28 -13.82 -9.17
CA TYR A 154 12.00 -12.57 -9.88
C TYR A 154 13.30 -11.82 -10.17
N TYR A 155 14.17 -11.60 -9.18
CA TYR A 155 15.43 -10.88 -9.37
C TYR A 155 16.45 -11.64 -10.23
N ARG A 156 16.43 -12.98 -10.23
CA ARG A 156 17.35 -13.78 -11.07
C ARG A 156 16.96 -13.79 -12.55
N PHE A 157 15.67 -13.77 -12.88
CA PHE A 157 15.21 -14.02 -14.25
C PHE A 157 14.45 -12.86 -14.90
N ASP A 158 13.73 -12.05 -14.12
CA ASP A 158 12.80 -11.03 -14.62
C ASP A 158 13.24 -9.60 -14.26
N GLY A 159 14.14 -9.44 -13.27
CA GLY A 159 14.61 -8.16 -12.77
C GLY A 159 15.59 -7.47 -13.71
N ALA A 160 15.09 -6.62 -14.60
CA ALA A 160 15.91 -5.61 -15.26
C ALA A 160 16.25 -4.49 -14.25
N GLY A 161 17.42 -4.60 -13.61
CA GLY A 161 18.25 -3.47 -13.16
C GLY A 161 17.71 -2.55 -12.07
N GLU A 162 17.81 -2.96 -10.79
CA GLU A 162 18.07 -2.01 -9.69
C GLU A 162 19.06 -2.56 -8.63
N PHE A 163 19.63 -3.75 -8.81
CA PHE A 163 20.63 -4.30 -7.88
C PHE A 163 21.78 -4.93 -8.68
N PHE A 164 22.91 -4.22 -8.65
CA PHE A 164 24.29 -4.52 -9.09
C PHE A 164 24.53 -5.40 -10.33
#